data_AF-X8H0W4-F1
#
_entry.id   AF-X8H0W4-F1
#
_cell.length_a   1.000
_cell.length_b   1.000
_cell.length_c   1.000
_cell.angle_alpha   90.00
_cell.angle_beta   90.00
_cell.angle_gamma   90.00
#
_symmetry.space_group_name_H-M   'P 1'
#
loop_
_entity.id
_entity.type
_entity.pdbx_description
1 polymer ?
#
loop_
_entity_poly.entity_id
_entity_poly.type
_entity_poly.pdbx_seq_one_letter_code
_entity_poly.pdbx_strand_id
1 'polypeptide(L)'
;MGKKLFDYVIGNPPYQEEFSADGNKTYAAPVYNDFMDAVDSVAEKVELIHPARFLFNAGSTPKAWNQKKLEDPHFKVLKYEEDATKVFPNTDIKGGVAITYHDHHQNFGAIGTFTPFVEMNSVLHKIESVEDFVSFTSICVSSYAYHFTNELHTENPSIKEKMSKGHDYDLKSNVIDKLTSIFLLNKPKDGEHYLTVFGRSKNQRVYRYIKDKYISKIINTDAFKVVISAATGTGQFGETIAEPIIGEPGVITTETFSSIGQFKTEQEAGNCLKYIKTKFVRSLLGVLKKTQHLTPENWKYVPIQDFTTSSDIDWTKSVHEIDLQLYKKYGLDEKEIDFIETHVKEMA
;
A
#
# COMPACT_ATOMS: atom_id res chain seq x y z
N MET A 1 -26.52 -18.95 21.75
CA MET A 1 -26.86 -17.55 21.44
C MET A 1 -27.91 -17.10 22.44
N GLY A 2 -27.64 -16.02 23.18
CA GLY A 2 -28.63 -15.43 24.08
C GLY A 2 -29.76 -14.79 23.29
N LYS A 3 -30.98 -14.81 23.84
CA LYS A 3 -32.15 -14.19 23.22
C LYS A 3 -31.90 -12.68 23.02
N LYS A 4 -31.98 -12.18 21.78
CA LYS A 4 -32.01 -10.73 21.53
C LYS A 4 -33.28 -10.13 22.13
N LEU A 5 -33.15 -8.93 22.67
CA LEU A 5 -34.23 -8.20 23.32
C LEU A 5 -35.02 -7.36 22.32
N PHE A 6 -34.38 -6.94 21.23
CA PHE A 6 -34.96 -6.06 20.21
C PHE A 6 -34.75 -6.64 18.81
N ASP A 7 -35.77 -6.54 17.96
CA ASP A 7 -35.64 -6.91 16.55
C ASP A 7 -34.78 -5.89 15.79
N TYR A 8 -34.92 -4.60 16.12
CA TYR A 8 -34.24 -3.49 15.47
C TYR A 8 -33.83 -2.42 16.49
N VAL A 9 -32.62 -1.89 16.33
CA VAL A 9 -32.17 -0.66 16.99
C VAL A 9 -31.68 0.31 15.91
N ILE A 10 -32.22 1.53 15.91
CA ILE A 10 -31.86 2.58 14.96
C ILE A 10 -31.53 3.84 15.76
N GLY A 11 -30.43 4.52 15.46
CA GLY A 11 -30.10 5.72 16.23
C GLY A 11 -28.84 6.48 15.84
N ASN A 12 -28.62 7.56 16.58
CA ASN A 12 -27.43 8.39 16.57
C ASN A 12 -26.82 8.35 17.99
N PRO A 13 -25.80 7.51 18.24
CA PRO A 13 -25.24 7.31 19.57
C PRO A 13 -24.44 8.54 20.03
N PRO A 14 -24.17 8.67 21.34
CA PRO A 14 -23.18 9.63 21.82
C PRO A 14 -21.80 9.34 21.22
N TYR A 15 -21.09 10.37 20.77
CA TYR A 15 -19.82 10.20 20.06
C TYR A 15 -18.61 10.11 20.99
N GLN A 16 -18.58 10.88 22.06
CA GLN A 16 -17.42 10.97 22.96
C GLN A 16 -17.87 11.30 24.39
N GLU A 17 -16.96 11.07 25.35
CA GLU A 17 -17.13 11.52 26.72
C GLU A 17 -17.25 13.06 26.80
N GLU A 18 -17.76 13.56 27.93
CA GLU A 18 -17.70 14.98 28.23
C GLU A 18 -16.25 15.41 28.49
N PHE A 19 -15.89 16.61 28.05
CA PHE A 19 -14.61 17.21 28.44
C PHE A 19 -14.61 17.47 29.95
N SER A 20 -13.71 16.83 30.68
CA SER A 20 -13.57 17.08 32.11
C SER A 20 -12.89 18.44 32.38
N ALA A 21 -13.43 19.20 33.33
CA ALA A 21 -12.92 20.52 33.71
C ALA A 21 -11.51 20.46 34.33
N ASP A 22 -11.19 19.35 35.02
CA ASP A 22 -9.90 19.07 35.67
C ASP A 22 -8.93 18.24 34.80
N GLY A 23 -9.29 17.96 33.54
CA GLY A 23 -8.57 17.07 32.63
C GLY A 23 -8.18 17.67 31.28
N ASN A 24 -8.09 16.81 30.27
CA ASN A 24 -7.55 17.14 28.95
C ASN A 24 -8.58 17.88 28.09
N LYS A 25 -8.59 19.22 28.14
CA LYS A 25 -9.56 20.10 27.44
C LYS A 25 -9.59 19.96 25.90
N THR A 26 -8.67 19.17 25.33
CA THR A 26 -8.49 18.98 23.88
C THR A 26 -8.75 17.54 23.44
N TYR A 27 -9.08 16.64 24.36
CA TYR A 27 -9.32 15.22 24.07
C TYR A 27 -10.50 14.69 24.87
N ALA A 28 -11.46 14.08 24.17
CA ALA A 28 -12.52 13.28 24.74
C ALA A 28 -12.46 11.88 24.11
N ALA A 29 -12.51 10.84 24.93
CA ALA A 29 -12.46 9.47 24.44
C ALA A 29 -13.74 9.15 23.65
N PRO A 30 -13.65 8.43 22.52
CA PRO A 30 -14.84 7.99 21.80
C PRO A 30 -15.63 7.00 22.65
N VAL A 31 -16.96 7.14 22.67
CA VAL A 31 -17.88 6.20 23.35
C VAL A 31 -18.84 5.51 22.39
N TYR A 32 -18.88 5.95 21.13
CA TYR A 32 -19.76 5.34 20.12
C TYR A 32 -19.42 3.87 19.87
N ASN A 33 -18.15 3.46 19.99
CA ASN A 33 -17.73 2.07 19.85
C ASN A 33 -18.33 1.17 20.94
N ASP A 34 -18.41 1.66 22.17
CA ASP A 34 -19.00 0.92 23.29
C ASP A 34 -20.53 0.85 23.14
N PHE A 35 -21.14 1.93 22.65
CA PHE A 35 -22.56 1.93 22.32
C PHE A 35 -22.87 0.91 21.21
N MET A 36 -22.06 0.87 20.14
CA MET A 36 -22.20 -0.10 19.05
C MET A 36 -22.13 -1.54 19.57
N ASP A 37 -21.10 -1.89 20.36
CA ASP A 37 -20.96 -3.22 20.95
C ASP A 37 -22.16 -3.56 21.87
N ALA A 38 -22.65 -2.59 22.64
CA ALA A 38 -23.82 -2.77 23.51
C ALA A 38 -25.09 -3.07 22.71
N VAL A 39 -25.39 -2.30 21.66
CA VAL A 39 -26.61 -2.52 20.86
C VAL A 39 -26.52 -3.79 20.00
N ASP A 40 -25.34 -4.10 19.47
CA ASP A 40 -25.09 -5.36 18.74
C ASP A 40 -25.36 -6.56 19.65
N SER A 41 -25.13 -6.46 20.96
CA SER A 41 -25.40 -7.54 21.91
C SER A 41 -26.89 -7.78 22.16
N VAL A 42 -27.73 -6.74 22.11
CA VAL A 42 -29.16 -6.82 22.49
C VAL A 42 -30.14 -6.81 21.31
N ALA A 43 -29.72 -6.44 20.10
CA ALA A 43 -30.58 -6.37 18.93
C ALA A 43 -30.23 -7.41 17.85
N GLU A 44 -31.21 -7.84 17.06
CA GLU A 44 -30.99 -8.67 15.86
C GLU A 44 -30.41 -7.83 14.71
N LYS A 45 -30.88 -6.58 14.57
CA LYS A 45 -30.45 -5.64 13.52
C LYS A 45 -30.17 -4.27 14.10
N VAL A 46 -29.09 -3.63 13.66
CA VAL A 46 -28.65 -2.33 14.14
C VAL A 46 -28.34 -1.42 12.97
N GLU A 47 -28.92 -0.21 12.94
CA GLU A 47 -28.58 0.85 12.00
C GLU A 47 -28.18 2.12 12.75
N LEU A 48 -26.92 2.56 12.61
CA LEU A 48 -26.41 3.72 13.33
C LEU A 48 -25.73 4.71 12.40
N ILE A 49 -25.88 6.00 12.71
CA ILE A 49 -25.01 7.05 12.20
C ILE A 49 -23.95 7.41 13.24
N HIS A 50 -22.67 7.40 12.89
CA HIS A 50 -21.58 7.66 13.84
C HIS A 50 -20.33 8.25 13.13
N PRO A 51 -19.32 8.74 13.87
CA PRO A 51 -18.04 9.15 13.29
C PRO A 51 -17.35 7.99 12.56
N ALA A 52 -16.73 8.26 11.42
CA ALA A 52 -16.25 7.23 10.50
C ALA A 52 -14.74 6.90 10.60
N ARG A 53 -14.00 7.56 11.50
CA ARG A 53 -12.52 7.45 11.56
C ARG A 53 -12.00 6.02 11.70
N PHE A 54 -12.72 5.15 12.43
CA PHE A 54 -12.28 3.77 12.61
C PHE A 54 -12.24 2.96 11.31
N LEU A 55 -13.06 3.33 10.31
CA LEU A 55 -13.06 2.68 8.99
C LEU A 55 -11.68 2.77 8.32
N PHE A 56 -10.93 3.83 8.64
CA PHE A 56 -9.58 4.10 8.13
C PHE A 56 -8.47 3.70 9.12
N ASN A 57 -8.79 2.94 10.17
CA ASN A 57 -7.89 2.68 11.31
C ASN A 57 -7.31 3.95 11.93
N ALA A 58 -8.09 5.04 11.92
CA ALA A 58 -7.71 6.33 12.46
C ALA A 58 -8.57 6.72 13.67
N GLY A 59 -8.17 7.79 14.36
CA GLY A 59 -8.85 8.25 15.57
C GLY A 59 -8.38 7.51 16.81
N SER A 60 -9.26 7.44 17.82
CA SER A 60 -8.90 7.05 19.19
C SER A 60 -9.63 5.80 19.68
N THR A 61 -10.39 5.13 18.81
CA THR A 61 -10.91 3.80 19.10
C THR A 61 -9.77 2.78 19.12
N PRO A 62 -9.84 1.71 19.97
CA PRO A 62 -8.78 0.72 20.03
C PRO A 62 -8.56 0.02 18.68
N LYS A 63 -7.30 -0.15 18.25
CA LYS A 63 -6.98 -0.81 16.97
C LYS A 63 -7.56 -2.22 16.86
N ALA A 64 -7.52 -2.98 17.96
CA ALA A 64 -8.11 -4.32 18.01
C ALA A 64 -9.64 -4.27 17.83
N TRP A 65 -10.31 -3.22 18.30
CA TRP A 65 -11.75 -3.04 18.09
C TRP A 65 -12.05 -2.66 16.64
N ASN A 66 -11.27 -1.75 16.04
CA ASN A 66 -11.41 -1.41 14.62
C ASN A 66 -11.28 -2.66 13.74
N GLN A 67 -10.25 -3.47 14.00
CA GLN A 67 -10.02 -4.72 13.29
C GLN A 67 -11.19 -5.69 13.48
N LYS A 68 -11.61 -5.96 14.73
CA LYS A 68 -12.79 -6.79 15.04
C LYS A 68 -14.01 -6.33 14.24
N LYS A 69 -14.28 -5.02 14.18
CA LYS A 69 -15.48 -4.49 13.51
C LYS A 69 -15.38 -4.49 11.99
N LEU A 70 -14.17 -4.29 11.42
CA LEU A 70 -13.93 -4.35 9.98
C LEU A 70 -13.88 -5.79 9.45
N GLU A 71 -13.53 -6.75 10.29
CA GLU A 71 -13.52 -8.19 9.97
C GLU A 71 -14.88 -8.87 10.19
N ASP A 72 -15.85 -8.17 10.80
CA ASP A 72 -17.19 -8.67 11.07
C ASP A 72 -17.99 -8.84 9.75
N PRO A 73 -18.30 -10.07 9.32
CA PRO A 73 -19.02 -10.31 8.07
C PRO A 73 -20.49 -9.90 8.14
N HIS A 74 -21.02 -9.60 9.33
CA HIS A 74 -22.40 -9.17 9.54
C HIS A 74 -22.55 -7.65 9.55
N PHE A 75 -21.45 -6.91 9.38
CA PHE A 75 -21.39 -5.47 9.41
C PHE A 75 -21.10 -4.87 8.02
N LYS A 76 -21.84 -3.83 7.63
CA LYS A 76 -21.59 -3.09 6.39
C LYS A 76 -21.76 -1.59 6.56
N VAL A 77 -21.10 -0.84 5.68
CA VAL A 77 -21.30 0.62 5.54
C VAL A 77 -22.37 0.85 4.46
N LEU A 78 -23.48 1.49 4.84
CA LEU A 78 -24.54 1.87 3.91
C LEU A 78 -24.20 3.17 3.19
N LYS A 79 -23.62 4.13 3.92
CA LYS A 79 -23.24 5.43 3.38
C LYS A 79 -22.06 5.98 4.16
N TYR A 80 -21.16 6.64 3.44
CA TYR A 80 -20.08 7.45 4.01
C TYR A 80 -20.18 8.87 3.45
N GLU A 81 -20.01 9.86 4.31
CA GLU A 81 -19.88 11.27 3.95
C GLU A 81 -18.62 11.81 4.61
N GLU A 82 -17.63 12.19 3.79
CA GLU A 82 -16.36 12.76 4.26
C GLU A 82 -16.57 14.11 4.93
N ASP A 83 -17.43 14.95 4.34
CA ASP A 83 -17.78 16.25 4.90
C ASP A 83 -19.00 16.15 5.82
N ALA A 84 -18.73 15.87 7.09
CA ALA A 84 -19.76 15.72 8.10
C ALA A 84 -20.66 16.95 8.25
N THR A 85 -20.23 18.15 7.83
CA THR A 85 -21.05 19.38 7.93
C THR A 85 -22.28 19.32 7.02
N LYS A 86 -22.29 18.47 5.99
CA LYS A 86 -23.47 18.21 5.15
C LYS A 86 -24.59 17.48 5.90
N VAL A 87 -24.26 16.79 6.99
CA VAL A 87 -25.22 16.05 7.83
C VAL A 87 -25.44 16.75 9.18
N PHE A 88 -24.36 17.25 9.79
CA PHE A 88 -24.36 17.97 11.06
C PHE A 88 -23.70 19.35 10.89
N PRO A 89 -24.44 20.38 10.41
CA PRO A 89 -23.86 21.68 10.03
C PRO A 89 -23.13 22.43 11.14
N ASN A 90 -23.50 22.17 12.40
CA ASN A 90 -23.00 22.89 13.58
C ASN A 90 -21.98 22.06 14.38
N THR A 91 -21.49 20.94 13.84
CA THR A 91 -20.59 20.04 14.57
C THR A 91 -19.39 19.65 13.73
N ASP A 92 -18.20 19.90 14.24
CA ASP A 92 -16.95 19.53 13.56
C ASP A 92 -16.60 18.06 13.83
N ILE A 93 -17.05 17.17 12.96
CA ILE A 93 -16.76 15.73 13.03
C ILE A 93 -15.69 15.39 12.00
N LYS A 94 -14.44 15.40 12.46
CA LYS A 94 -13.28 15.04 11.63
C LYS A 94 -13.33 13.58 11.19
N GLY A 95 -12.98 13.33 9.93
CA GLY A 95 -12.94 11.99 9.33
C GLY A 95 -14.28 11.52 8.77
N GLY A 96 -15.31 12.38 8.80
CA GLY A 96 -16.62 12.11 8.23
C GLY A 96 -17.55 11.33 9.15
N VAL A 97 -18.74 11.08 8.64
CA VAL A 97 -19.79 10.27 9.27
C VAL A 97 -20.16 9.10 8.37
N ALA A 98 -20.52 7.98 9.00
CA ALA A 98 -20.98 6.80 8.30
C ALA A 98 -22.33 6.37 8.85
N ILE A 99 -23.21 5.91 7.95
CA ILE A 99 -24.38 5.12 8.30
C ILE A 99 -23.99 3.66 8.11
N THR A 100 -24.11 2.87 9.17
CA THR A 100 -23.70 1.46 9.16
C THR A 100 -24.84 0.56 9.58
N TYR A 101 -24.80 -0.69 9.11
CA TYR A 101 -25.81 -1.69 9.33
C TYR A 101 -25.18 -3.00 9.80
N HIS A 102 -25.72 -3.58 10.86
CA HIS A 102 -25.37 -4.90 11.35
C HIS A 102 -26.61 -5.80 11.35
N ASP A 103 -26.49 -7.03 10.83
CA ASP A 103 -27.56 -8.04 10.84
C ASP A 103 -26.96 -9.41 11.19
N HIS A 104 -27.31 -9.93 12.37
CA HIS A 104 -26.79 -11.21 12.89
C HIS A 104 -27.13 -12.43 12.00
N HIS A 105 -28.07 -12.28 11.07
CA HIS A 105 -28.50 -13.35 10.18
C HIS A 105 -27.98 -13.23 8.76
N GLN A 106 -27.43 -12.07 8.38
CA GLN A 106 -26.98 -11.82 7.01
C GLN A 106 -25.47 -11.64 6.95
N ASN A 107 -24.81 -12.44 6.11
CA ASN A 107 -23.39 -12.29 5.81
C ASN A 107 -23.23 -11.38 4.59
N PHE A 108 -22.57 -10.23 4.79
CA PHE A 108 -22.20 -9.25 3.77
C PHE A 108 -20.76 -9.38 3.29
N GLY A 109 -19.96 -10.23 3.95
CA GLY A 109 -18.50 -10.24 3.84
C GLY A 109 -17.84 -9.18 4.73
N ALA A 110 -16.60 -9.44 5.14
CA ALA A 110 -15.82 -8.47 5.90
C ALA A 110 -15.49 -7.24 5.05
N ILE A 111 -15.48 -6.06 5.67
CA ILE A 111 -15.04 -4.82 5.01
C ILE A 111 -13.53 -4.86 4.79
N GLY A 112 -12.75 -5.32 5.77
CA GLY A 112 -11.30 -5.35 5.73
C GLY A 112 -10.68 -3.95 5.60
N THR A 113 -10.48 -3.47 4.37
CA THR A 113 -10.04 -2.10 4.08
C THR A 113 -11.15 -1.28 3.47
N PHE A 114 -11.55 -0.21 4.17
CA PHE A 114 -12.53 0.72 3.66
C PHE A 114 -11.90 1.78 2.75
N THR A 115 -12.55 2.03 1.62
CA THR A 115 -12.31 3.18 0.76
C THR A 115 -13.59 4.02 0.62
N PRO A 116 -13.50 5.36 0.51
CA PRO A 116 -14.68 6.20 0.31
C PRO A 116 -15.35 5.98 -1.04
N PHE A 117 -14.67 5.32 -1.98
CA PHE A 117 -15.18 5.00 -3.31
C PHE A 117 -15.91 3.65 -3.29
N VAL A 118 -17.22 3.67 -3.51
CA VAL A 118 -18.08 2.47 -3.45
C VAL A 118 -17.66 1.44 -4.49
N GLU A 119 -17.31 1.91 -5.68
CA GLU A 119 -16.81 1.12 -6.80
C GLU A 119 -15.55 0.35 -6.39
N MET A 120 -14.60 1.02 -5.72
CA MET A 120 -13.38 0.35 -5.27
C MET A 120 -13.60 -0.65 -4.15
N ASN A 121 -14.58 -0.44 -3.24
CA ASN A 121 -14.93 -1.47 -2.26
C ASN A 121 -15.44 -2.74 -2.95
N SER A 122 -16.27 -2.59 -3.99
CA SER A 122 -16.76 -3.72 -4.79
C SER A 122 -15.63 -4.42 -5.55
N VAL A 123 -14.73 -3.66 -6.17
CA VAL A 123 -13.53 -4.21 -6.85
C VAL A 123 -12.68 -5.02 -5.87
N LEU A 124 -12.34 -4.47 -4.69
CA LEU A 124 -11.53 -5.18 -3.70
C LEU A 124 -12.16 -6.51 -3.29
N HIS A 125 -13.47 -6.52 -3.04
CA HIS A 125 -14.19 -7.75 -2.70
C HIS A 125 -14.10 -8.80 -3.81
N LYS A 126 -14.23 -8.40 -5.08
CA LYS A 126 -14.06 -9.31 -6.23
C LYS A 126 -12.64 -9.88 -6.28
N ILE A 127 -11.62 -9.05 -6.08
CA ILE A 127 -10.22 -9.49 -6.07
C ILE A 127 -9.94 -10.48 -4.93
N GLU A 128 -10.37 -10.17 -3.71
CA GLU A 128 -10.14 -11.02 -2.54
C GLU A 128 -10.95 -12.32 -2.58
N SER A 129 -12.06 -12.35 -3.32
CA SER A 129 -12.88 -13.56 -3.51
C SER A 129 -12.31 -14.57 -4.50
N VAL A 130 -11.20 -14.25 -5.19
CA VAL A 130 -10.53 -15.17 -6.11
C VAL A 130 -9.85 -16.29 -5.31
N GLU A 131 -10.16 -17.55 -5.64
CA GLU A 131 -9.71 -18.75 -4.89
C GLU A 131 -8.18 -18.81 -4.72
N ASP A 132 -7.43 -18.46 -5.76
CA ASP A 132 -5.96 -18.47 -5.76
C ASP A 132 -5.36 -17.05 -5.64
N PHE A 133 -6.01 -16.15 -4.90
CA PHE A 133 -5.49 -14.80 -4.69
C PHE A 133 -4.12 -14.84 -4.00
N VAL A 134 -3.09 -14.41 -4.73
CA VAL A 134 -1.75 -14.16 -4.19
C VAL A 134 -1.42 -12.68 -4.35
N SER A 135 -1.17 -12.04 -3.21
CA SER A 135 -0.79 -10.64 -3.16
C SER A 135 0.57 -10.36 -3.82
N PHE A 136 0.65 -9.25 -4.54
CA PHE A 136 1.88 -8.72 -5.13
C PHE A 136 2.94 -8.38 -4.08
N THR A 137 2.54 -8.15 -2.81
CA THR A 137 3.45 -8.00 -1.67
C THR A 137 4.46 -9.15 -1.58
N SER A 138 4.08 -10.37 -1.97
CA SER A 138 4.94 -11.56 -1.92
C SER A 138 6.22 -11.46 -2.76
N ILE A 139 6.24 -10.58 -3.76
CA ILE A 139 7.40 -10.34 -4.64
C ILE A 139 7.97 -8.92 -4.50
N CYS A 140 7.44 -8.12 -3.57
CA CYS A 140 7.92 -6.77 -3.30
C CYS A 140 9.13 -6.81 -2.35
N VAL A 141 10.17 -6.08 -2.72
CA VAL A 141 11.39 -5.91 -1.93
C VAL A 141 11.48 -4.46 -1.46
N SER A 142 11.51 -4.30 -0.13
CA SER A 142 11.60 -3.00 0.53
C SER A 142 12.82 -2.19 0.11
N SER A 143 12.71 -0.86 0.14
CA SER A 143 13.84 0.04 -0.12
C SER A 143 14.99 -0.12 0.89
N TYR A 144 14.71 -0.70 2.06
CA TYR A 144 15.67 -0.96 3.13
C TYR A 144 16.36 -2.32 3.02
N ALA A 145 16.20 -3.07 1.92
CA ALA A 145 16.67 -4.45 1.85
C ALA A 145 18.20 -4.59 1.76
N TYR A 146 18.87 -3.69 1.02
CA TYR A 146 20.31 -3.76 0.82
C TYR A 146 21.08 -3.18 2.00
N HIS A 147 22.10 -3.91 2.44
CA HIS A 147 23.01 -3.51 3.50
C HIS A 147 24.46 -3.73 3.08
N PHE A 148 25.36 -2.88 3.56
CA PHE A 148 26.79 -3.13 3.52
C PHE A 148 27.16 -4.35 4.34
N THR A 149 28.30 -4.96 4.02
CA THR A 149 28.87 -6.09 4.76
C THR A 149 29.92 -5.62 5.76
N ASN A 150 30.34 -6.52 6.67
CA ASN A 150 31.45 -6.24 7.58
C ASN A 150 32.77 -6.04 6.82
N GLU A 151 32.94 -6.73 5.70
CA GLU A 151 34.12 -6.64 4.83
C GLU A 151 34.35 -5.22 4.34
N LEU A 152 33.28 -4.47 4.01
CA LEU A 152 33.40 -3.07 3.65
C LEU A 152 34.09 -2.26 4.75
N HIS A 153 33.63 -2.40 5.99
CA HIS A 153 34.14 -1.65 7.12
C HIS A 153 35.55 -2.09 7.53
N THR A 154 35.87 -3.37 7.38
CA THR A 154 37.22 -3.88 7.63
C THR A 154 38.23 -3.31 6.63
N GLU A 155 37.89 -3.28 5.34
CA GLU A 155 38.77 -2.75 4.30
C GLU A 155 38.77 -1.22 4.22
N ASN A 156 37.70 -0.57 4.70
CA ASN A 156 37.53 0.88 4.67
C ASN A 156 37.04 1.42 6.04
N PRO A 157 37.86 1.37 7.10
CA PRO A 157 37.42 1.73 8.46
C PRO A 157 36.87 3.16 8.58
N SER A 158 37.41 4.10 7.79
CA SER A 158 36.98 5.50 7.76
C SER A 158 35.57 5.72 7.22
N ILE A 159 34.93 4.71 6.63
CA ILE A 159 33.52 4.81 6.19
C ILE A 159 32.59 4.99 7.37
N LYS A 160 32.84 4.31 8.51
CA LYS A 160 31.98 4.41 9.69
C LYS A 160 31.81 5.84 10.17
N GLU A 161 32.87 6.66 10.07
CA GLU A 161 32.85 8.07 10.48
C GLU A 161 31.94 8.95 9.59
N LYS A 162 31.65 8.51 8.36
CA LYS A 162 30.78 9.22 7.40
C LYS A 162 29.32 8.77 7.47
N MET A 163 29.05 7.67 8.17
CA MET A 163 27.72 7.10 8.33
C MET A 163 26.98 7.76 9.48
N SER A 164 25.65 7.69 9.43
CA SER A 164 24.83 8.15 10.55
C SER A 164 24.89 7.14 11.69
N LYS A 165 24.91 7.61 12.94
CA LYS A 165 24.95 6.76 14.14
C LYS A 165 23.84 5.70 14.11
N GLY A 166 24.23 4.43 14.22
CA GLY A 166 23.29 3.29 14.22
C GLY A 166 22.84 2.82 12.83
N HIS A 167 23.40 3.39 11.77
CA HIS A 167 23.08 3.10 10.37
C HIS A 167 24.34 2.75 9.58
N ASP A 168 25.31 2.11 10.23
CA ASP A 168 26.64 1.82 9.67
C ASP A 168 26.54 1.01 8.37
N TYR A 169 25.51 0.15 8.27
CA TYR A 169 25.33 -0.77 7.15
C TYR A 169 24.29 -0.31 6.12
N ASP A 170 23.62 0.81 6.32
CA ASP A 170 22.45 1.17 5.49
C ASP A 170 22.85 1.85 4.18
N LEU A 171 22.22 1.45 3.06
CA LEU A 171 22.37 2.13 1.77
C LEU A 171 21.44 3.35 1.66
N LYS A 172 21.60 4.31 2.58
CA LYS A 172 20.79 5.55 2.65
C LYS A 172 20.73 6.28 1.31
N SER A 173 19.65 7.03 1.08
CA SER A 173 19.41 7.78 -0.17
C SER A 173 20.56 8.71 -0.62
N ASN A 174 21.37 9.22 0.30
CA ASN A 174 22.51 10.09 0.02
C ASN A 174 23.89 9.40 0.09
N VAL A 175 23.92 8.07 0.23
CA VAL A 175 25.16 7.31 0.48
C VAL A 175 26.17 7.43 -0.66
N ILE A 176 25.69 7.58 -1.90
CA ILE A 176 26.54 7.79 -3.10
C ILE A 176 27.34 9.10 -2.99
N ASP A 177 26.70 10.18 -2.53
CA ASP A 177 27.36 11.48 -2.37
C ASP A 177 28.32 11.50 -1.17
N LYS A 178 28.06 10.68 -0.14
CA LYS A 178 28.89 10.58 1.06
C LYS A 178 30.14 9.70 0.86
N LEU A 179 29.99 8.57 0.18
CA LEU A 179 31.02 7.52 0.10
C LEU A 179 31.61 7.41 -1.32
N THR A 180 32.02 8.56 -1.88
CA THR A 180 32.55 8.66 -3.25
C THR A 180 33.79 7.78 -3.52
N SER A 181 34.51 7.35 -2.48
CA SER A 181 35.67 6.47 -2.59
C SER A 181 35.32 5.02 -2.95
N ILE A 182 34.09 4.58 -2.69
CA ILE A 182 33.63 3.19 -2.97
C ILE A 182 32.57 3.11 -4.07
N PHE A 183 31.85 4.21 -4.33
CA PHE A 183 30.88 4.30 -5.42
C PHE A 183 31.56 4.87 -6.67
N LEU A 184 32.05 3.98 -7.51
CA LEU A 184 32.89 4.32 -8.66
C LEU A 184 32.06 4.71 -9.87
N LEU A 185 32.55 5.67 -10.66
CA LEU A 185 31.91 6.11 -11.90
C LEU A 185 32.02 5.06 -13.02
N ASN A 186 33.19 4.43 -13.12
CA ASN A 186 33.49 3.43 -14.14
C ASN A 186 33.76 2.09 -13.47
N LYS A 187 33.33 1.00 -14.10
CA LYS A 187 33.63 -0.36 -13.64
C LYS A 187 35.14 -0.62 -13.79
N PRO A 188 35.87 -0.91 -12.69
CA PRO A 188 37.28 -1.25 -12.78
C PRO A 188 37.52 -2.55 -13.56
N LYS A 189 38.73 -2.68 -14.12
CA LYS A 189 39.22 -3.90 -14.80
C LYS A 189 40.35 -4.53 -13.99
N ASP A 190 40.12 -4.72 -12.70
CA ASP A 190 41.09 -5.23 -11.72
C ASP A 190 40.87 -6.70 -11.34
N GLY A 191 39.94 -7.38 -12.01
CA GLY A 191 39.62 -8.79 -11.78
C GLY A 191 38.62 -9.04 -10.64
N GLU A 192 38.17 -7.99 -9.96
CA GLU A 192 37.14 -8.08 -8.93
C GLU A 192 35.72 -8.06 -9.52
N HIS A 193 34.75 -8.58 -8.77
CA HIS A 193 33.35 -8.53 -9.12
C HIS A 193 32.70 -7.24 -8.60
N TYR A 194 31.90 -6.59 -9.46
CA TYR A 194 31.22 -5.35 -9.15
C TYR A 194 29.72 -5.45 -9.45
N LEU A 195 28.94 -4.90 -8.53
CA LEU A 195 27.52 -4.60 -8.71
C LEU A 195 27.35 -3.20 -9.29
N THR A 196 26.22 -3.00 -9.95
CA THR A 196 25.77 -1.69 -10.40
C THR A 196 24.78 -1.14 -9.39
N VAL A 197 25.03 0.05 -8.85
CA VAL A 197 24.18 0.73 -7.87
C VAL A 197 23.38 1.80 -8.58
N PHE A 198 22.07 1.63 -8.62
CA PHE A 198 21.12 2.64 -9.06
C PHE A 198 20.64 3.45 -7.87
N GLY A 199 20.94 4.75 -7.88
CA GLY A 199 20.63 5.64 -6.76
C GLY A 199 20.43 7.08 -7.21
N ARG A 200 20.53 7.99 -6.25
CA ARG A 200 20.41 9.43 -6.50
C ARG A 200 21.68 10.15 -6.07
N SER A 201 22.11 11.12 -6.87
CA SER A 201 23.20 12.06 -6.56
C SER A 201 22.80 13.42 -7.10
N LYS A 202 22.91 14.48 -6.28
CA LYS A 202 22.54 15.86 -6.67
C LYS A 202 21.17 15.97 -7.37
N ASN A 203 20.16 15.30 -6.83
CA ASN A 203 18.78 15.21 -7.36
C ASN A 203 18.62 14.53 -8.73
N GLN A 204 19.65 13.83 -9.23
CA GLN A 204 19.58 13.07 -10.48
C GLN A 204 19.73 11.57 -10.22
N ARG A 205 19.05 10.75 -11.03
CA ARG A 205 19.25 9.30 -11.07
C ARG A 205 20.65 9.01 -11.62
N VAL A 206 21.41 8.17 -10.93
CA VAL A 206 22.79 7.84 -11.32
C VAL A 206 23.07 6.35 -11.17
N TYR A 207 24.01 5.86 -11.97
CA TYR A 207 24.60 4.54 -11.84
C TYR A 207 26.02 4.67 -11.31
N ARG A 208 26.39 3.79 -10.37
CA ARG A 208 27.76 3.66 -9.83
C ARG A 208 28.13 2.19 -9.73
N TYR A 209 29.41 1.91 -9.58
CA TYR A 209 29.91 0.56 -9.36
C TYR A 209 30.43 0.42 -7.94
N ILE A 210 30.12 -0.71 -7.29
CA ILE A 210 30.64 -1.07 -5.98
C ILE A 210 31.09 -2.53 -6.00
N LYS A 211 32.13 -2.89 -5.24
CA LYS A 211 32.57 -4.29 -5.16
C LYS A 211 31.43 -5.14 -4.60
N ASP A 212 31.20 -6.30 -5.22
CA ASP A 212 30.08 -7.19 -4.87
C ASP A 212 30.17 -7.63 -3.40
N LYS A 213 31.38 -7.99 -2.92
CA LYS A 213 31.64 -8.38 -1.53
C LYS A 213 31.29 -7.34 -0.47
N TYR A 214 31.05 -6.08 -0.86
CA TYR A 214 30.67 -5.01 0.08
C TYR A 214 29.16 -4.95 0.32
N ILE A 215 28.35 -5.71 -0.41
CA ILE A 215 26.90 -5.67 -0.32
C ILE A 215 26.35 -7.05 0.03
N SER A 216 25.43 -7.09 0.99
CA SER A 216 24.68 -8.29 1.31
C SER A 216 23.71 -8.62 0.18
N LYS A 217 23.77 -9.84 -0.34
CA LYS A 217 22.84 -10.32 -1.38
C LYS A 217 21.44 -10.48 -0.80
N ILE A 218 20.43 -10.11 -1.59
CA ILE A 218 19.01 -10.31 -1.29
C ILE A 218 18.37 -11.16 -2.39
N ILE A 219 17.11 -11.56 -2.18
CA ILE A 219 16.40 -12.54 -3.02
C ILE A 219 16.45 -12.24 -4.53
N ASN A 220 16.45 -10.97 -4.93
CA ASN A 220 16.46 -10.57 -6.33
C ASN A 220 17.73 -9.85 -6.78
N THR A 221 18.86 -9.90 -6.05
CA THR A 221 20.09 -9.22 -6.48
C THR A 221 20.54 -9.64 -7.87
N ASP A 222 20.58 -10.95 -8.13
CA ASP A 222 21.12 -11.53 -9.37
C ASP A 222 20.03 -11.94 -10.37
N ALA A 223 18.85 -11.33 -10.28
CA ALA A 223 17.71 -11.55 -11.18
C ALA A 223 17.29 -10.24 -11.88
N PHE A 224 16.46 -10.34 -12.91
CA PHE A 224 15.75 -9.16 -13.43
C PHE A 224 14.68 -8.72 -12.42
N LYS A 225 14.46 -7.42 -12.29
CA LYS A 225 13.44 -6.85 -11.40
C LYS A 225 12.88 -5.55 -11.96
N VAL A 226 11.70 -5.15 -11.50
CA VAL A 226 11.21 -3.78 -11.74
C VAL A 226 11.65 -2.91 -10.56
N VAL A 227 12.29 -1.79 -10.84
CA VAL A 227 12.72 -0.80 -9.85
C VAL A 227 11.78 0.39 -9.88
N ILE A 228 11.25 0.74 -8.72
CA ILE A 228 10.28 1.83 -8.52
C ILE A 228 10.79 2.80 -7.47
N SER A 229 10.40 4.07 -7.55
CA SER A 229 10.74 5.02 -6.49
C SER A 229 9.97 4.67 -5.21
N ALA A 230 10.68 4.64 -4.08
CA ALA A 230 10.08 4.42 -2.76
C ALA A 230 9.28 5.64 -2.27
N ALA A 231 9.32 6.77 -2.99
CA ALA A 231 8.50 7.93 -2.76
C ALA A 231 7.98 8.49 -4.09
N THR A 232 6.66 8.55 -4.27
CA THR A 232 6.03 9.02 -5.51
C THR A 232 4.66 9.64 -5.26
N GLY A 233 4.33 10.68 -6.03
CA GLY A 233 3.07 11.42 -5.88
C GLY A 233 2.88 12.01 -4.48
N THR A 234 1.64 12.38 -4.17
CA THR A 234 1.25 12.90 -2.85
C THR A 234 0.46 11.89 -2.02
N GLY A 235 -0.05 10.82 -2.66
CA GLY A 235 -0.97 9.87 -2.03
C GLY A 235 -2.44 10.14 -2.39
N GLN A 236 -2.68 10.93 -3.44
CA GLN A 236 -4.01 11.07 -4.01
C GLN A 236 -4.35 9.84 -4.85
N PHE A 237 -5.62 9.47 -4.85
CA PHE A 237 -6.11 8.37 -5.66
C PHE A 237 -5.93 8.69 -7.16
N GLY A 238 -5.49 7.71 -7.94
CA GLY A 238 -5.39 7.83 -9.39
C GLY A 238 -4.18 8.61 -9.93
N GLU A 239 -3.19 8.92 -9.09
CA GLU A 239 -1.94 9.54 -9.53
C GLU A 239 -1.11 8.59 -10.44
N THR A 240 -0.27 9.19 -11.28
CA THR A 240 0.83 8.47 -11.95
C THR A 240 1.97 8.24 -10.96
N ILE A 241 2.72 7.17 -11.14
CA ILE A 241 3.97 6.96 -10.41
C ILE A 241 5.17 7.46 -11.22
N ALA A 242 6.28 7.73 -10.55
CA ALA A 242 7.54 8.03 -11.21
C ALA A 242 7.96 6.84 -12.09
N GLU A 243 8.45 7.11 -13.30
CA GLU A 243 8.74 6.09 -14.31
C GLU A 243 9.59 4.95 -13.72
N PRO A 244 9.03 3.71 -13.64
CA PRO A 244 9.75 2.51 -13.25
C PRO A 244 10.81 2.16 -14.29
N ILE A 245 11.83 1.42 -13.87
CA ILE A 245 12.85 0.90 -14.80
C ILE A 245 13.04 -0.59 -14.57
N ILE A 246 13.60 -1.28 -15.56
CA ILE A 246 14.07 -2.65 -15.40
C ILE A 246 15.48 -2.61 -14.81
N GLY A 247 15.69 -3.34 -13.72
CA GLY A 247 17.01 -3.63 -13.16
C GLY A 247 17.49 -4.99 -13.63
N GLU A 248 18.62 -5.03 -14.33
CA GLU A 248 19.31 -6.26 -14.73
C GLU A 248 19.89 -7.03 -13.54
N PRO A 249 20.24 -8.33 -13.70
CA PRO A 249 21.04 -9.06 -12.73
C PRO A 249 22.29 -8.28 -12.29
N GLY A 250 22.48 -8.14 -10.97
CA GLY A 250 23.59 -7.37 -10.39
C GLY A 250 23.32 -5.86 -10.26
N VAL A 251 22.17 -5.36 -10.72
CA VAL A 251 21.70 -4.00 -10.39
C VAL A 251 21.03 -4.01 -9.01
N ILE A 252 21.53 -3.19 -8.10
CA ILE A 252 21.00 -2.94 -6.75
C ILE A 252 20.57 -1.48 -6.60
N THR A 253 19.88 -1.15 -5.51
CA THR A 253 19.39 0.21 -5.27
C THR A 253 19.77 0.77 -3.91
N THR A 254 19.83 2.10 -3.81
CA THR A 254 19.79 2.79 -2.51
C THR A 254 18.34 2.87 -2.01
N GLU A 255 18.15 3.31 -0.75
CA GLU A 255 16.83 3.51 -0.12
C GLU A 255 15.87 4.46 -0.86
N THR A 256 16.34 5.12 -1.93
CA THR A 256 15.48 5.92 -2.81
C THR A 256 14.52 5.06 -3.63
N PHE A 257 14.81 3.77 -3.80
CA PHE A 257 14.06 2.86 -4.65
C PHE A 257 13.75 1.55 -3.93
N SER A 258 12.62 0.97 -4.30
CA SER A 258 12.22 -0.40 -3.99
C SER A 258 12.27 -1.22 -5.27
N SER A 259 12.22 -2.54 -5.15
CA SER A 259 12.16 -3.43 -6.31
C SER A 259 11.05 -4.45 -6.20
N ILE A 260 10.61 -4.96 -7.34
CA ILE A 260 9.51 -5.91 -7.46
C ILE A 260 9.95 -7.04 -8.38
N GLY A 261 9.77 -8.27 -7.90
CA GLY A 261 10.02 -9.49 -8.65
C GLY A 261 11.44 -10.02 -8.58
N GLN A 262 11.57 -11.26 -9.04
CA GLN A 262 12.81 -12.01 -9.24
C GLN A 262 12.67 -12.76 -10.57
N PHE A 263 12.68 -12.01 -11.66
CA PHE A 263 12.39 -12.50 -13.01
C PHE A 263 13.62 -13.14 -13.66
N LYS A 264 13.39 -14.19 -14.44
CA LYS A 264 14.47 -14.91 -15.15
C LYS A 264 14.90 -14.19 -16.41
N THR A 265 13.97 -13.47 -17.03
CA THR A 265 14.19 -12.79 -18.31
C THR A 265 13.82 -11.31 -18.23
N GLU A 266 14.44 -10.51 -19.10
CA GLU A 266 14.07 -9.11 -19.29
C GLU A 266 12.61 -8.96 -19.73
N GLN A 267 12.11 -9.91 -20.53
CA GLN A 267 10.72 -9.91 -21.01
C GLN A 267 9.72 -10.06 -19.85
N GLU A 268 9.94 -10.98 -18.92
CA GLU A 268 9.10 -11.14 -17.73
C GLU A 268 9.07 -9.86 -16.89
N ALA A 269 10.23 -9.22 -16.69
CA ALA A 269 10.31 -7.93 -15.98
C ALA A 269 9.58 -6.81 -16.75
N GLY A 270 9.67 -6.81 -18.08
CA GLY A 270 8.94 -5.88 -18.94
C GLY A 270 7.42 -6.06 -18.86
N ASN A 271 6.94 -7.30 -18.78
CA ASN A 271 5.52 -7.61 -18.60
C ASN A 271 5.02 -7.11 -17.24
N CYS A 272 5.79 -7.35 -16.16
CA CYS A 272 5.50 -6.80 -14.84
C CYS A 272 5.51 -5.26 -14.83
N LEU A 273 6.45 -4.63 -15.54
CA LEU A 273 6.51 -3.17 -15.68
C LEU A 273 5.25 -2.63 -16.38
N LYS A 274 4.78 -3.27 -17.46
CA LYS A 274 3.50 -2.91 -18.11
C LYS A 274 2.33 -3.08 -17.15
N TYR A 275 2.28 -4.18 -16.40
CA TYR A 275 1.25 -4.44 -15.40
C TYR A 275 1.16 -3.32 -14.36
N ILE A 276 2.30 -2.89 -13.81
CA ILE A 276 2.35 -1.79 -12.83
C ILE A 276 1.83 -0.46 -13.40
N LYS A 277 1.94 -0.23 -14.72
CA LYS A 277 1.48 1.00 -15.38
C LYS A 277 -0.05 1.05 -15.57
N THR A 278 -0.70 -0.11 -15.61
CA THR A 278 -2.15 -0.23 -15.80
C THR A 278 -2.94 0.61 -14.81
N LYS A 279 -4.08 1.14 -15.23
CA LYS A 279 -5.00 1.84 -14.33
C LYS A 279 -5.58 0.89 -13.29
N PHE A 280 -5.82 -0.38 -13.66
CA PHE A 280 -6.23 -1.45 -12.76
C PHE A 280 -5.30 -1.60 -11.56
N VAL A 281 -3.99 -1.76 -11.79
CA VAL A 281 -3.04 -1.91 -10.67
C VAL A 281 -2.96 -0.64 -9.85
N ARG A 282 -2.95 0.53 -10.50
CA ARG A 282 -2.82 1.81 -9.79
C ARG A 282 -4.08 2.23 -9.04
N SER A 283 -5.27 1.77 -9.43
CA SER A 283 -6.50 1.95 -8.66
C SER A 283 -6.42 1.17 -7.35
N LEU A 284 -6.00 -0.11 -7.41
CA LEU A 284 -5.78 -0.96 -6.24
C LEU A 284 -4.68 -0.40 -5.32
N LEU A 285 -3.57 0.05 -5.90
CA LEU A 285 -2.50 0.73 -5.17
C LEU A 285 -3.01 1.99 -4.45
N GLY A 286 -3.85 2.79 -5.13
CA GLY A 286 -4.42 4.03 -4.61
C GLY A 286 -5.36 3.85 -3.42
N VAL A 287 -5.91 2.64 -3.21
CA VAL A 287 -6.69 2.32 -2.01
C VAL A 287 -5.84 2.47 -0.76
N LEU A 288 -4.61 1.94 -0.76
CA LEU A 288 -3.74 1.91 0.41
C LEU A 288 -2.69 3.03 0.43
N LYS A 289 -2.29 3.56 -0.72
CA LYS A 289 -1.25 4.59 -0.82
C LYS A 289 -1.81 5.98 -0.46
N LYS A 290 -1.84 6.30 0.83
CA LYS A 290 -2.32 7.60 1.36
C LYS A 290 -1.23 8.68 1.51
N THR A 291 0.04 8.34 1.28
CA THR A 291 1.15 9.29 1.35
C THR A 291 2.07 9.12 0.14
N GLN A 292 3.11 9.95 0.06
CA GLN A 292 4.16 9.79 -0.95
C GLN A 292 4.95 8.47 -0.79
N HIS A 293 5.10 7.97 0.44
CA HIS A 293 5.94 6.81 0.71
C HIS A 293 5.24 5.52 0.26
N LEU A 294 5.99 4.68 -0.44
CA LEU A 294 5.50 3.45 -1.04
C LEU A 294 6.24 2.26 -0.42
N THR A 295 5.50 1.42 0.29
CA THR A 295 5.99 0.21 0.96
C THR A 295 5.40 -1.04 0.31
N PRO A 296 5.97 -2.24 0.55
CA PRO A 296 5.38 -3.50 0.09
C PRO A 296 3.89 -3.65 0.47
N GLU A 297 3.50 -3.23 1.66
CA GLU A 297 2.10 -3.31 2.15
C GLU A 297 1.10 -2.53 1.30
N ASN A 298 1.54 -1.47 0.60
CA ASN A 298 0.63 -0.75 -0.30
C ASN A 298 0.16 -1.59 -1.48
N TRP A 299 0.87 -2.68 -1.80
CA TRP A 299 0.55 -3.61 -2.89
C TRP A 299 -0.35 -4.77 -2.45
N LYS A 300 -0.85 -4.77 -1.20
CA LYS A 300 -1.59 -5.89 -0.60
C LYS A 300 -2.71 -6.42 -1.50
N TYR A 301 -3.51 -5.53 -2.10
CA TYR A 301 -4.66 -5.92 -2.92
C TYR A 301 -4.36 -6.09 -4.40
N VAL A 302 -3.12 -5.83 -4.83
CA VAL A 302 -2.72 -6.08 -6.22
C VAL A 302 -2.52 -7.59 -6.38
N PRO A 303 -3.22 -8.27 -7.29
CA PRO A 303 -3.01 -9.69 -7.51
C PRO A 303 -1.76 -9.92 -8.36
N ILE A 304 -0.96 -10.92 -8.03
CA ILE A 304 0.15 -11.36 -8.89
C ILE A 304 -0.39 -12.01 -10.17
N GLN A 305 0.31 -11.79 -11.29
CA GLN A 305 0.00 -12.44 -12.57
C GLN A 305 1.13 -13.39 -12.96
N ASP A 306 0.84 -14.31 -13.88
CA ASP A 306 1.90 -14.98 -14.64
C ASP A 306 2.49 -13.98 -15.64
N PHE A 307 3.78 -13.67 -15.52
CA PHE A 307 4.49 -12.76 -16.42
C PHE A 307 5.28 -13.49 -17.51
N THR A 308 5.19 -14.82 -17.56
CA THR A 308 5.82 -15.66 -18.58
C THR A 308 5.02 -15.69 -19.89
N THR A 309 5.54 -16.37 -20.89
CA THR A 309 4.84 -16.61 -22.18
C THR A 309 3.61 -17.50 -22.05
N SER A 310 3.42 -18.17 -20.92
CA SER A 310 2.27 -19.05 -20.64
C SER A 310 1.09 -18.33 -20.00
N SER A 311 1.21 -17.02 -19.80
CA SER A 311 0.18 -16.18 -19.17
C SER A 311 -1.14 -16.23 -19.92
N ASP A 312 -2.24 -16.09 -19.18
CA ASP A 312 -3.57 -15.85 -19.72
C ASP A 312 -3.77 -14.40 -20.21
N ILE A 313 -2.88 -13.49 -19.80
CA ILE A 313 -2.83 -12.10 -20.27
C ILE A 313 -1.87 -11.99 -21.46
N ASP A 314 -2.34 -11.39 -22.57
CA ASP A 314 -1.48 -11.05 -23.70
C ASP A 314 -0.68 -9.78 -23.40
N TRP A 315 0.53 -9.99 -22.88
CA TRP A 315 1.48 -8.92 -22.55
C TRP A 315 2.09 -8.21 -23.76
N THR A 316 1.86 -8.69 -24.99
CA THR A 316 2.34 -8.01 -26.20
C THR A 316 1.57 -6.72 -26.48
N LYS A 317 0.38 -6.59 -25.90
CA LYS A 317 -0.54 -5.47 -26.08
C LYS A 317 -0.10 -4.17 -25.39
N SER A 318 -0.80 -3.09 -25.71
CA SER A 318 -0.66 -1.80 -25.04
C SER A 318 -1.14 -1.87 -23.59
N VAL A 319 -0.73 -0.90 -22.76
CA VAL A 319 -1.15 -0.82 -21.34
C VAL A 319 -2.68 -0.78 -21.23
N HIS A 320 -3.36 0.01 -22.06
CA HIS A 320 -4.82 0.10 -22.06
C HIS A 320 -5.50 -1.23 -22.48
N GLU A 321 -4.99 -1.92 -23.49
CA GLU A 321 -5.53 -3.23 -23.87
C GLU A 321 -5.30 -4.29 -22.77
N ILE A 322 -4.23 -4.15 -21.98
CA ILE A 322 -3.99 -4.99 -20.80
C ILE A 322 -5.00 -4.65 -19.68
N ASP A 323 -5.29 -3.36 -19.44
CA ASP A 323 -6.36 -2.93 -18.52
C ASP A 323 -7.69 -3.63 -18.86
N LEU A 324 -8.11 -3.63 -20.13
CA LEU A 324 -9.33 -4.30 -20.58
C LEU A 324 -9.33 -5.82 -20.30
N GLN A 325 -8.19 -6.49 -20.46
CA GLN A 325 -8.04 -7.90 -20.13
C GLN A 325 -8.18 -8.15 -18.62
N LEU A 326 -7.58 -7.28 -17.79
CA LEU A 326 -7.64 -7.37 -16.33
C LEU A 326 -9.06 -7.11 -15.81
N TYR A 327 -9.75 -6.08 -16.33
CA TYR A 327 -11.14 -5.81 -15.97
C TYR A 327 -12.04 -7.02 -16.24
N LYS A 328 -11.87 -7.65 -17.41
CA LYS A 328 -12.60 -8.88 -17.75
C LYS A 328 -12.22 -10.04 -16.83
N LYS A 329 -10.92 -10.25 -16.58
CA LYS A 329 -10.40 -11.35 -15.74
C LYS A 329 -10.97 -11.29 -14.33
N TYR A 330 -11.10 -10.11 -13.76
CA TYR A 330 -11.59 -9.89 -12.40
C TYR A 330 -13.09 -9.57 -12.31
N GLY A 331 -13.84 -9.66 -13.42
CA GLY A 331 -15.28 -9.50 -13.43
C GLY A 331 -15.75 -8.08 -13.06
N LEU A 332 -14.98 -7.05 -13.46
CA LEU A 332 -15.37 -5.68 -13.23
C LEU A 332 -16.59 -5.30 -14.09
N ASP A 333 -17.52 -4.57 -13.49
CA ASP A 333 -18.70 -4.05 -14.19
C ASP A 333 -18.45 -2.66 -14.79
N GLU A 334 -19.41 -2.16 -15.59
CA GLU A 334 -19.27 -0.89 -16.29
C GLU A 334 -19.07 0.32 -15.36
N LYS A 335 -19.66 0.32 -14.15
CA LYS A 335 -19.50 1.43 -13.20
C LYS A 335 -18.11 1.43 -12.58
N GLU A 336 -17.62 0.25 -12.22
CA GLU A 336 -16.27 0.07 -11.69
C GLU A 336 -15.21 0.46 -12.73
N ILE A 337 -15.40 0.02 -13.98
CA ILE A 337 -14.51 0.36 -15.10
C ILE A 337 -14.54 1.87 -15.35
N ASP A 338 -15.73 2.48 -15.49
CA ASP A 338 -15.85 3.92 -15.72
C ASP A 338 -15.21 4.74 -14.59
N PHE A 339 -15.41 4.32 -13.33
CA PHE A 339 -14.76 4.96 -12.18
C PHE A 339 -13.23 4.91 -12.31
N ILE A 340 -12.64 3.74 -12.58
CA ILE A 340 -11.19 3.60 -12.74
C ILE A 340 -10.70 4.44 -13.93
N GLU A 341 -11.36 4.37 -15.07
CA GLU A 341 -10.96 5.06 -16.30
C GLU A 341 -10.98 6.58 -16.16
N THR A 342 -11.96 7.12 -15.43
CA THR A 342 -12.14 8.56 -15.21
C THR A 342 -11.31 9.12 -14.05
N HIS A 343 -10.97 8.29 -13.05
CA HIS A 343 -10.27 8.75 -11.85
C HIS A 343 -8.78 8.41 -11.83
N VAL A 344 -8.31 7.45 -12.64
CA VAL A 344 -6.90 7.08 -12.71
C VAL A 344 -6.26 7.63 -13.99
N LYS A 345 -5.23 8.48 -13.82
CA LYS A 345 -4.50 9.08 -14.95
C LYS A 345 -3.78 8.02 -15.77
N GLU A 346 -3.80 8.12 -17.09
CA GLU A 346 -3.11 7.19 -17.99
C GLU A 346 -1.58 7.23 -17.84
N MET A 347 -0.91 6.11 -18.13
CA MET A 347 0.55 5.99 -18.22
C MET A 347 0.90 5.20 -19.49
N ALA A 348 1.96 5.62 -20.17
CA ALA A 348 2.46 4.99 -21.40
C ALA A 348 3.54 3.94 -21.10
#